data_AF-A0A4S3JPV4-F1
#
_entry.id   AF-A0A4S3JPV4-F1
#
_cell.length_a   1.000
_cell.length_b   1.000
_cell.length_c   1.000
_cell.angle_alpha   90.00
_cell.angle_beta   90.00
_cell.angle_gamma   90.00
#
_symmetry.space_group_name_H-M   'P 1'
#
loop_
_entity.id
_entity.type
_entity.pdbx_description
1 polymer ?
#
loop_
_entity_poly.entity_id
_entity_poly.type
_entity_poly.pdbx_seq_one_letter_code
_entity_poly.pdbx_strand_id
1 'polypeptide(L)'
;MDLLASSPPPPDVVNSWAYGKEWLWIRALNPHPVTLDDLRNRLIGCTMNWYIVGRVMNDIWYRVFSVIFVGLGISEPKQWPPLYGHYCDTSTLRGYFGTFWHQTLRWPFQGISNYISHQVLGLARGTVSRYVNLFIVFFLSGTLHSILDVAFGGHWYPAGGLLCFFVFLPAGIVIEDVVRWAWRRLVARHSNSQNGGWLVRIIGHLWVIFYLALVTPIFNYPLQRIEGNPTYLVPWSLVRSLF
;
A
#
# COMPACT_ATOMS: atom_id res chain seq x y z
N MET A 1 14.99 27.39 3.39
CA MET A 1 13.75 26.73 2.94
C MET A 1 13.54 27.00 1.45
N ASP A 2 14.59 26.77 0.65
CA ASP A 2 14.57 27.16 -0.77
C ASP A 2 15.72 26.47 -1.53
N LEU A 3 15.71 25.14 -1.60
CA LEU A 3 16.72 24.40 -2.38
C LEU A 3 16.15 23.27 -3.26
N LEU A 4 14.86 22.94 -3.20
CA LEU A 4 14.28 21.84 -3.99
C LEU A 4 12.84 22.09 -4.52
N ALA A 5 12.60 23.32 -4.99
CA ALA A 5 11.44 23.77 -5.80
C ALA A 5 10.09 23.96 -5.08
N SER A 6 9.54 25.18 -5.19
CA SER A 6 8.19 25.55 -4.76
C SER A 6 7.37 26.21 -5.88
N SER A 7 7.63 25.85 -7.15
CA SER A 7 6.71 26.26 -8.21
C SER A 7 5.41 25.46 -8.10
N PRO A 8 4.23 26.10 -8.22
CA PRO A 8 2.97 25.38 -8.24
C PRO A 8 2.97 24.35 -9.39
N PRO A 9 2.35 23.18 -9.19
CA PRO A 9 2.36 22.11 -10.17
C PRO A 9 1.70 22.59 -11.47
N PRO A 10 2.21 22.16 -12.64
CA PRO A 10 1.58 22.43 -13.92
C PRO A 10 0.09 22.02 -13.93
N PRO A 11 -0.82 22.75 -14.62
CA PRO A 11 -2.25 22.45 -14.61
C PRO A 11 -2.59 21.04 -15.09
N ASP A 12 -1.83 20.49 -16.04
CA ASP A 12 -1.95 19.11 -16.53
C ASP A 12 -1.67 18.07 -15.44
N VAL A 13 -0.70 18.36 -14.56
CA VAL A 13 -0.37 17.52 -13.41
C VAL A 13 -1.49 17.55 -12.38
N VAL A 14 -2.04 18.73 -12.08
CA VAL A 14 -3.21 18.87 -11.19
C VAL A 14 -4.42 18.12 -11.74
N ASN A 15 -4.63 18.17 -13.05
CA ASN A 15 -5.70 17.44 -13.73
C ASN A 15 -5.53 15.91 -13.63
N SER A 16 -4.31 15.39 -13.41
CA SER A 16 -4.07 13.95 -13.27
C SER A 16 -4.66 13.36 -11.99
N TRP A 17 -4.82 14.18 -10.94
CA TRP A 17 -5.42 13.80 -9.66
C TRP A 17 -6.66 14.63 -9.32
N ALA A 18 -7.38 15.14 -10.32
CA ALA A 18 -8.63 15.87 -10.12
C ALA A 18 -9.66 15.07 -9.31
N TYR A 19 -10.55 15.75 -8.59
CA TYR A 19 -11.58 15.10 -7.78
C TYR A 19 -12.43 14.13 -8.61
N GLY A 20 -12.64 12.92 -8.08
CA GLY A 20 -13.35 11.83 -8.75
C GLY A 20 -12.43 10.91 -9.57
N LYS A 21 -11.24 11.37 -9.98
CA LYS A 21 -10.28 10.52 -10.69
C LYS A 21 -9.68 9.43 -9.81
N GLU A 22 -9.85 9.46 -8.49
CA GLU A 22 -9.54 8.32 -7.62
C GLU A 22 -10.47 7.13 -7.90
N TRP A 23 -11.66 7.34 -8.47
CA TRP A 23 -12.70 6.34 -8.69
C TRP A 23 -12.89 5.93 -10.15
N LEU A 24 -11.85 5.88 -10.99
CA LEU A 24 -12.02 5.61 -12.43
C LEU A 24 -12.81 4.33 -12.77
N TRP A 25 -12.82 3.33 -11.88
CA TRP A 25 -13.59 2.08 -12.04
C TRP A 25 -15.04 2.16 -11.52
N ILE A 26 -15.46 3.26 -10.91
CA ILE A 26 -16.83 3.51 -10.44
C ILE A 26 -17.39 4.72 -11.18
N ARG A 27 -18.11 4.47 -12.27
CA ARG A 27 -18.68 5.52 -13.13
C ARG A 27 -19.56 6.53 -12.38
N ALA A 28 -20.24 6.10 -11.33
CA ALA A 28 -21.08 6.98 -10.51
C ALA A 28 -20.28 8.02 -9.69
N LEU A 29 -19.00 7.75 -9.40
CA LEU A 29 -18.14 8.60 -8.58
C LEU A 29 -17.06 9.31 -9.39
N ASN A 30 -16.89 8.95 -10.66
CA ASN A 30 -15.94 9.55 -11.57
C ASN A 30 -16.67 10.36 -12.67
N PRO A 31 -16.62 11.71 -12.62
CA PRO A 31 -17.22 12.55 -13.65
C PRO A 31 -16.36 12.65 -14.92
N HIS A 32 -15.13 12.14 -14.92
CA HIS A 32 -14.16 12.29 -16.01
C HIS A 32 -14.13 11.07 -16.94
N PRO A 33 -13.87 11.25 -18.25
CA PRO A 33 -13.59 10.11 -19.13
C PRO A 33 -12.29 9.41 -18.69
N VAL A 34 -12.28 8.08 -18.74
CA VAL A 34 -11.08 7.29 -18.46
C VAL A 34 -10.14 7.38 -19.65
N THR A 35 -8.98 8.02 -19.46
CA THR A 35 -7.97 8.16 -20.52
C THR A 35 -6.85 7.12 -20.38
N LEU A 36 -6.11 6.85 -21.46
CA LEU A 36 -4.93 5.99 -21.42
C LEU A 36 -3.84 6.58 -20.51
N ASP A 37 -3.71 7.90 -20.49
CA ASP A 37 -2.75 8.59 -19.64
C ASP A 37 -3.08 8.42 -18.15
N ASP A 38 -4.35 8.47 -17.77
CA ASP A 38 -4.76 8.21 -16.38
C ASP A 38 -4.36 6.79 -15.95
N LEU A 39 -4.59 5.79 -16.81
CA LEU A 39 -4.23 4.39 -16.53
C LEU A 39 -2.71 4.21 -16.45
N ARG A 40 -1.96 4.83 -17.36
CA ARG A 40 -0.49 4.82 -17.38
C ARG A 40 0.09 5.49 -16.13
N ASN A 41 -0.38 6.67 -15.79
CA ASN A 41 0.09 7.44 -14.62
C ASN A 41 -0.19 6.69 -13.32
N ARG A 42 -1.35 6.04 -13.21
CA ARG A 42 -1.68 5.17 -12.07
C ARG A 42 -0.74 3.98 -11.96
N LEU A 43 -0.45 3.29 -13.06
CA LEU A 43 0.44 2.14 -13.05
C LEU A 43 1.87 2.54 -12.65
N ILE A 44 2.39 3.63 -13.23
CA ILE A 44 3.72 4.15 -12.91
C ILE A 44 3.76 4.62 -11.46
N GLY A 45 2.84 5.50 -11.05
CA GLY A 45 2.79 6.06 -9.70
C GLY A 45 2.61 4.97 -8.63
N CYS A 46 1.77 3.97 -8.89
CA CYS A 46 1.62 2.82 -8.01
C CYS A 46 2.92 2.02 -7.90
N THR A 47 3.53 1.65 -9.02
CA THR A 47 4.76 0.83 -9.00
C THR A 47 5.89 1.58 -8.30
N MET A 48 6.05 2.88 -8.59
CA MET A 48 7.03 3.72 -7.92
C MET A 48 6.76 3.79 -6.42
N ASN A 49 5.53 4.11 -5.99
CA ASN A 49 5.20 4.28 -4.57
C ASN A 49 5.36 2.97 -3.77
N TRP A 50 4.80 1.87 -4.27
CA TRP A 50 4.70 0.61 -3.53
C TRP A 50 5.94 -0.31 -3.64
N TYR A 51 6.77 -0.15 -4.67
CA TYR A 51 7.91 -1.06 -4.86
C TYR A 51 9.28 -0.38 -4.74
N ILE A 52 9.35 0.94 -4.97
CA ILE A 52 10.62 1.66 -5.06
C ILE A 52 10.70 2.79 -4.04
N VAL A 53 9.96 3.88 -4.25
CA VAL A 53 10.08 5.11 -3.46
C VAL A 53 9.70 4.88 -1.99
N GLY A 54 8.54 4.28 -1.72
CA GLY A 54 8.13 3.96 -0.35
C GLY A 54 9.08 2.97 0.33
N ARG A 55 9.66 2.05 -0.44
CA ARG A 55 10.70 1.14 0.07
C ARG A 55 11.96 1.90 0.45
N VAL A 56 12.55 2.62 -0.50
CA VAL A 56 13.82 3.33 -0.33
C VAL A 56 13.71 4.35 0.79
N MET A 57 12.64 5.16 0.80
CA MET A 57 12.47 6.21 1.80
C MET A 57 12.33 5.62 3.21
N ASN A 58 11.50 4.59 3.40
CA ASN A 58 11.33 3.96 4.71
C ASN A 58 12.59 3.18 5.15
N ASP A 59 13.26 2.49 4.23
CA ASP A 59 14.45 1.68 4.52
C ASP A 59 15.66 2.56 4.88
N ILE A 60 15.83 3.72 4.22
CA ILE A 60 16.88 4.69 4.56
C ILE A 60 16.70 5.18 5.99
N TRP A 61 15.50 5.67 6.34
CA TRP A 61 15.23 6.17 7.70
C TRP A 61 15.40 5.09 8.75
N TYR A 62 14.90 3.88 8.47
CA TYR A 62 15.07 2.74 9.36
C TYR A 62 16.55 2.40 9.60
N ARG A 63 17.38 2.42 8.57
CA ARG A 63 18.83 2.18 8.69
C ARG A 63 19.55 3.31 9.43
N VAL A 64 19.18 4.56 9.17
CA VAL A 64 19.73 5.73 9.89
C VAL A 64 19.46 5.59 11.39
N PHE A 65 18.21 5.29 11.78
CA PHE A 65 17.89 5.06 13.18
C PHE A 65 18.61 3.84 13.75
N SER A 66 18.74 2.76 12.99
CA SER A 66 19.51 1.58 13.41
C SER A 66 20.96 1.93 13.72
N VAL A 67 21.65 2.66 12.85
CA VAL A 67 23.05 3.08 13.06
C VAL A 67 23.17 3.96 14.31
N ILE A 68 22.27 4.93 14.49
CA ILE A 68 22.30 5.82 15.66
C ILE A 68 22.07 5.03 16.95
N PHE A 69 21.03 4.20 17.03
CA PHE A 69 20.67 3.50 18.26
C PHE A 69 21.66 2.39 18.62
N VAL A 70 22.20 1.69 17.62
CA VAL A 70 23.28 0.71 17.83
C VAL A 70 24.58 1.40 18.21
N GLY A 71 24.93 2.51 17.54
CA GLY A 71 26.14 3.29 17.85
C GLY A 71 26.13 3.88 19.26
N LEU A 72 24.94 4.25 19.77
CA LEU A 72 24.75 4.71 21.14
C LEU A 72 24.63 3.59 22.17
N GLY A 73 24.66 2.32 21.76
CA GLY A 73 24.51 1.15 22.65
C GLY A 73 23.09 0.97 23.22
N ILE A 74 22.08 1.65 22.67
CA ILE A 74 20.67 1.57 23.11
C ILE A 74 20.04 0.25 22.64
N SER A 75 20.48 -0.28 21.50
CA SER A 75 19.95 -1.49 20.89
C SER A 75 21.03 -2.31 20.20
N GLU A 76 20.79 -3.60 20.03
CA GLU A 76 21.66 -4.50 19.28
C GLU A 76 21.25 -4.60 17.79
N PRO A 77 22.18 -4.89 16.87
CA PRO A 77 21.87 -5.08 15.45
C PRO A 77 20.75 -6.09 15.17
N LYS A 78 20.64 -7.16 15.98
CA LYS A 78 19.61 -8.20 15.84
C LYS A 78 18.18 -7.68 16.08
N GLN A 79 18.04 -6.54 16.77
CA GLN A 79 16.75 -5.89 17.02
C GLN A 79 16.25 -5.07 15.82
N TRP A 80 17.09 -4.92 14.77
CA TRP A 80 16.77 -4.18 13.55
C TRP A 80 16.70 -5.15 12.35
N PRO A 81 15.74 -6.09 12.31
CA PRO A 81 15.59 -7.00 11.16
C PRO A 81 15.25 -6.20 9.88
N PRO A 82 15.44 -6.80 8.69
CA PRO A 82 15.09 -6.14 7.43
C PRO A 82 13.63 -5.66 7.41
N LEU A 83 13.43 -4.41 7.01
CA LEU A 83 12.11 -3.78 7.02
C LEU A 83 11.16 -4.38 5.97
N TYR A 84 11.74 -4.82 4.84
CA TYR A 84 11.02 -5.39 3.71
C TYR A 84 11.49 -6.82 3.43
N GLY A 85 10.55 -7.66 2.99
CA GLY A 85 10.82 -9.04 2.56
C GLY A 85 11.36 -9.16 1.13
N HIS A 86 11.27 -10.38 0.58
CA HIS A 86 11.70 -10.68 -0.77
C HIS A 86 10.61 -10.38 -1.81
N TYR A 87 10.99 -9.87 -2.99
CA TYR A 87 10.04 -9.61 -4.07
C TYR A 87 9.30 -10.86 -4.55
N CYS A 88 9.90 -12.05 -4.39
CA CYS A 88 9.27 -13.33 -4.73
C CYS A 88 7.95 -13.59 -3.97
N ASP A 89 7.75 -12.94 -2.83
CA ASP A 89 6.55 -13.10 -1.99
C ASP A 89 5.42 -12.12 -2.38
N THR A 90 5.66 -11.27 -3.39
CA THR A 90 4.70 -10.26 -3.86
C THR A 90 3.73 -10.79 -4.92
N SER A 91 3.62 -12.11 -5.08
CA SER A 91 2.69 -12.74 -6.04
C SER A 91 1.26 -12.84 -5.53
N THR A 92 0.99 -12.40 -4.30
CA THR A 92 -0.34 -12.41 -3.69
C THR A 92 -0.46 -11.18 -2.78
N LEU A 93 -1.63 -10.56 -2.68
CA LEU A 93 -1.88 -9.41 -1.80
C LEU A 93 -1.60 -9.76 -0.35
N ARG A 94 -2.00 -10.96 0.07
CA ARG A 94 -1.73 -11.45 1.43
C ARG A 94 -0.23 -11.59 1.70
N GLY A 95 0.53 -12.11 0.75
CA GLY A 95 1.99 -12.20 0.85
C GLY A 95 2.63 -10.81 0.84
N TYR A 96 2.18 -9.95 -0.06
CA TYR A 96 2.67 -8.58 -0.18
C TYR A 96 2.60 -7.83 1.17
N PHE A 97 1.43 -7.74 1.79
CA PHE A 97 1.30 -7.06 3.09
C PHE A 97 1.79 -7.91 4.28
N GLY A 98 1.72 -9.23 4.15
CA GLY A 98 2.00 -10.17 5.22
C GLY A 98 3.46 -10.60 5.33
N THR A 99 4.33 -10.30 4.36
CA THR A 99 5.76 -10.65 4.43
C THR A 99 6.67 -9.60 3.77
N PHE A 100 6.20 -8.89 2.73
CA PHE A 100 7.05 -7.98 1.98
C PHE A 100 6.99 -6.52 2.48
N TRP A 101 5.81 -5.91 2.58
CA TRP A 101 5.60 -4.48 2.85
C TRP A 101 6.01 -4.11 4.28
N HIS A 102 6.57 -2.90 4.51
CA HIS A 102 7.21 -2.46 5.78
C HIS A 102 6.68 -3.12 7.07
N GLN A 103 7.54 -3.88 7.75
CA GLN A 103 7.16 -4.75 8.87
C GLN A 103 7.19 -4.07 10.25
N THR A 104 7.52 -2.77 10.34
CA THR A 104 7.65 -2.04 11.63
C THR A 104 6.41 -2.15 12.51
N LEU A 105 5.22 -2.01 11.92
CA LEU A 105 3.96 -1.99 12.67
C LEU A 105 3.30 -3.38 12.78
N ARG A 106 3.96 -4.42 12.25
CA ARG A 106 3.41 -5.78 12.28
C ARG A 106 3.13 -6.24 13.70
N TRP A 107 4.14 -6.16 14.57
CA TRP A 107 4.05 -6.67 15.94
C TRP A 107 3.04 -5.89 16.80
N PRO A 108 3.07 -4.53 16.84
CA PRO A 108 2.05 -3.77 17.56
C PRO A 108 0.62 -4.06 17.11
N PHE A 109 0.39 -4.06 15.79
CA PHE A 109 -0.96 -4.27 15.26
C PHE A 109 -1.43 -5.71 15.47
N GLN A 110 -0.57 -6.71 15.30
CA GLN A 110 -0.91 -8.09 15.59
C GLN A 110 -1.17 -8.33 17.07
N GLY A 111 -0.43 -7.68 17.97
CA GLY A 111 -0.67 -7.76 19.41
C GLY A 111 -2.06 -7.27 19.78
N ILE A 112 -2.42 -6.05 19.35
CA ILE A 112 -3.75 -5.46 19.58
C ILE A 112 -4.85 -6.33 18.97
N SER A 113 -4.64 -6.74 17.72
CA SER A 113 -5.57 -7.58 16.97
C SER A 113 -5.83 -8.93 17.65
N ASN A 114 -4.78 -9.60 18.11
CA ASN A 114 -4.88 -10.88 18.80
C ASN A 114 -5.58 -10.73 20.15
N TYR A 115 -5.29 -9.66 20.89
CA TYR A 115 -5.98 -9.35 22.14
C TYR A 115 -7.48 -9.18 21.90
N ILE A 116 -7.88 -8.35 20.94
CA ILE A 116 -9.29 -8.14 20.61
C ILE A 116 -9.94 -9.46 20.15
N SER A 117 -9.32 -10.18 19.22
CA SER A 117 -9.89 -11.41 18.66
C SER A 117 -10.06 -12.53 19.69
N HIS A 118 -9.08 -12.73 20.57
CA HIS A 118 -9.07 -13.89 21.47
C HIS A 118 -9.55 -13.57 22.88
N GLN A 119 -9.26 -12.37 23.41
CA GLN A 119 -9.62 -12.00 24.79
C GLN A 119 -10.95 -11.25 24.86
N VAL A 120 -11.25 -10.38 23.88
CA VAL A 120 -12.51 -9.61 23.87
C VAL A 120 -13.63 -10.39 23.19
N LEU A 121 -13.35 -10.96 22.01
CA LEU A 121 -14.36 -11.67 21.21
C LEU A 121 -14.39 -13.18 21.47
N GLY A 122 -13.43 -13.74 22.23
CA GLY A 122 -13.39 -15.16 22.56
C GLY A 122 -13.25 -16.10 21.35
N LEU A 123 -12.72 -15.62 20.21
CA LEU A 123 -12.69 -16.42 18.98
C LEU A 123 -11.65 -17.54 19.08
N ALA A 124 -12.07 -18.75 18.74
CA ALA A 124 -11.14 -19.87 18.54
C ALA A 124 -10.20 -19.59 17.37
N ARG A 125 -8.98 -20.11 17.44
CA ARG A 125 -8.02 -20.02 16.34
C ARG A 125 -8.58 -20.73 15.11
N GLY A 126 -8.78 -20.00 14.02
CA GLY A 126 -9.32 -20.55 12.79
C GLY A 126 -9.50 -19.50 11.70
N THR A 127 -10.33 -19.82 10.70
CA THR A 127 -10.58 -18.93 9.57
C THR A 127 -11.24 -17.61 10.00
N VAL A 128 -12.19 -17.66 10.93
CA VAL A 128 -12.88 -16.46 11.42
C VAL A 128 -11.90 -15.53 12.13
N SER A 129 -11.15 -16.03 13.12
CA SER A 129 -10.15 -15.21 13.84
C SER A 129 -9.09 -14.64 12.90
N ARG A 130 -8.71 -15.37 11.84
CA ARG A 130 -7.77 -14.89 10.82
C ARG A 130 -8.30 -13.67 10.05
N TYR A 131 -9.56 -13.67 9.65
CA TYR A 131 -10.15 -12.53 8.93
C TYR A 131 -10.47 -11.38 9.88
N VAL A 132 -10.98 -11.65 11.09
CA VAL A 132 -11.15 -10.61 12.12
C VAL A 132 -9.82 -9.91 12.38
N ASN A 133 -8.74 -10.68 12.55
CA ASN A 133 -7.41 -10.11 12.73
C ASN A 133 -6.96 -9.28 11.52
N LEU A 134 -7.22 -9.76 10.30
CA LEU A 134 -6.92 -9.02 9.07
C LEU A 134 -7.61 -7.64 9.09
N PHE A 135 -8.91 -7.60 9.34
CA PHE A 135 -9.67 -6.35 9.35
C PHE A 135 -9.23 -5.40 10.47
N ILE A 136 -8.93 -5.90 11.67
CA ILE A 136 -8.44 -5.06 12.77
C ILE A 136 -7.08 -4.45 12.44
N VAL A 137 -6.11 -5.24 11.94
CA VAL A 137 -4.79 -4.74 11.55
C VAL A 137 -4.90 -3.65 10.49
N PHE A 138 -5.74 -3.87 9.48
CA PHE A 138 -5.97 -2.91 8.41
C PHE A 138 -6.78 -1.68 8.85
N PHE A 139 -7.66 -1.81 9.84
CA PHE A 139 -8.34 -0.69 10.50
C PHE A 139 -7.36 0.21 11.25
N LEU A 140 -6.46 -0.38 12.05
CA LEU A 140 -5.41 0.33 12.77
C LEU A 140 -4.46 1.04 11.79
N SER A 141 -4.09 0.35 10.71
CA SER A 141 -3.27 0.92 9.64
C SER A 141 -3.96 2.10 8.95
N GLY A 142 -5.24 1.95 8.57
CA GLY A 142 -6.00 3.04 7.95
C GLY A 142 -6.17 4.25 8.86
N THR A 143 -6.44 4.00 10.15
CA THR A 143 -6.53 5.06 11.18
C THR A 143 -5.23 5.81 11.31
N LEU A 144 -4.10 5.10 11.36
CA LEU A 144 -2.79 5.75 11.41
C LEU A 144 -2.54 6.63 10.18
N HIS A 145 -2.86 6.13 8.98
CA HIS A 145 -2.71 6.93 7.75
C HIS A 145 -3.60 8.17 7.79
N SER A 146 -4.87 8.07 8.20
CA SER A 146 -5.74 9.25 8.30
C SER A 146 -5.27 10.26 9.35
N ILE A 147 -4.67 9.81 10.47
CA ILE A 147 -4.04 10.72 11.43
C ILE A 147 -2.84 11.44 10.80
N LEU A 148 -1.99 10.70 10.07
CA LEU A 148 -0.85 11.27 9.37
C LEU A 148 -1.29 12.26 8.28
N ASP A 149 -2.33 11.94 7.52
CA ASP A 149 -2.90 12.81 6.49
C ASP A 149 -3.28 14.18 7.10
N VAL A 150 -3.96 14.18 8.25
CA VAL A 150 -4.30 15.43 8.97
C VAL A 150 -3.05 16.12 9.52
N ALA A 151 -2.10 15.37 10.09
CA ALA A 151 -0.87 15.94 10.63
C ALA A 151 0.00 16.62 9.56
N PHE A 152 -0.08 16.17 8.31
CA PHE A 152 0.61 16.76 7.16
C PHE A 152 -0.19 17.86 6.44
N GLY A 153 -1.30 18.33 7.03
CA GLY A 153 -2.10 19.44 6.49
C GLY A 153 -3.24 19.02 5.58
N GLY A 154 -3.53 17.72 5.48
CA GLY A 154 -4.73 17.20 4.83
C GLY A 154 -5.98 17.28 5.69
N HIS A 155 -7.04 16.64 5.21
CA HIS A 155 -8.33 16.60 5.90
C HIS A 155 -8.70 15.16 6.27
N TRP A 156 -9.42 15.02 7.40
CA TRP A 156 -9.96 13.72 7.80
C TRP A 156 -10.98 13.17 6.80
N TYR A 157 -11.71 14.06 6.11
CA TYR A 157 -12.71 13.70 5.11
C TYR A 157 -12.27 14.12 3.70
N PRO A 158 -12.45 13.28 2.67
CA PRO A 158 -12.92 11.90 2.72
C PRO A 158 -11.82 11.00 3.30
N ALA A 159 -12.12 10.15 4.28
CA ALA A 159 -11.14 9.35 5.03
C ALA A 159 -10.42 8.30 4.16
N GLY A 160 -9.59 8.76 3.23
CA GLY A 160 -8.96 7.98 2.16
C GLY A 160 -8.03 6.91 2.71
N GLY A 161 -7.30 7.21 3.77
CA GLY A 161 -6.54 6.23 4.56
C GLY A 161 -7.42 5.09 5.06
N LEU A 162 -8.49 5.37 5.81
CA LEU A 162 -9.44 4.32 6.23
C LEU A 162 -10.04 3.57 5.04
N LEU A 163 -10.55 4.26 4.02
CA LEU A 163 -11.17 3.60 2.86
C LEU A 163 -10.19 2.64 2.17
N CYS A 164 -9.00 3.11 1.83
CA CYS A 164 -8.01 2.29 1.16
C CYS A 164 -7.58 1.11 2.04
N PHE A 165 -7.12 1.38 3.26
CA PHE A 165 -6.50 0.37 4.08
C PHE A 165 -7.50 -0.54 4.79
N PHE A 166 -8.62 -0.03 5.33
CA PHE A 166 -9.60 -0.84 6.05
C PHE A 166 -10.64 -1.51 5.15
N VAL A 167 -11.01 -0.90 4.02
CA VAL A 167 -12.06 -1.44 3.14
C VAL A 167 -11.43 -2.16 1.96
N PHE A 168 -10.70 -1.45 1.11
CA PHE A 168 -10.30 -1.99 -0.19
C PHE A 168 -9.16 -3.01 -0.11
N LEU A 169 -8.11 -2.80 0.68
CA LEU A 169 -7.01 -3.76 0.80
C LEU A 169 -7.44 -5.12 1.36
N PRO A 170 -8.13 -5.22 2.51
CA PRO A 170 -8.57 -6.50 3.04
C PRO A 170 -9.66 -7.14 2.17
N ALA A 171 -10.54 -6.35 1.51
CA ALA A 171 -11.47 -6.89 0.53
C ALA A 171 -10.73 -7.59 -0.63
N GLY A 172 -9.65 -6.99 -1.13
CA GLY A 172 -8.81 -7.59 -2.17
C GLY A 172 -8.18 -8.91 -1.74
N ILE A 173 -7.71 -8.97 -0.49
CA ILE A 173 -7.16 -10.20 0.10
C ILE A 173 -8.24 -11.29 0.22
N VAL A 174 -9.45 -10.93 0.64
CA VAL A 174 -10.58 -11.88 0.74
C VAL A 174 -10.97 -12.39 -0.65
N ILE A 175 -11.09 -11.51 -1.65
CA ILE A 175 -11.39 -11.89 -3.04
C ILE A 175 -10.31 -12.85 -3.56
N GLU A 176 -9.04 -12.51 -3.36
CA GLU A 176 -7.91 -13.35 -3.76
C GLU A 176 -7.93 -14.73 -3.08
N ASP A 177 -8.28 -14.80 -1.79
CA ASP A 177 -8.42 -16.07 -1.07
C ASP A 177 -9.59 -16.91 -1.59
N VAL A 178 -10.73 -16.30 -1.90
CA VAL A 178 -11.91 -16.97 -2.48
C VAL A 178 -11.61 -17.49 -3.88
N VAL A 179 -10.97 -16.70 -4.75
CA VAL A 179 -10.58 -17.11 -6.10
C VAL A 179 -9.61 -18.29 -6.04
N ARG A 180 -8.60 -18.23 -5.16
CA ARG A 180 -7.65 -19.35 -4.97
C ARG A 180 -8.34 -20.60 -4.43
N TRP A 181 -9.27 -20.46 -3.51
CA TRP A 181 -10.07 -21.58 -3.00
C TRP A 181 -10.93 -22.21 -4.11
N ALA A 182 -11.62 -21.40 -4.90
CA ALA A 182 -12.45 -21.85 -6.02
C ALA A 182 -11.60 -22.56 -7.09
N TRP A 183 -10.46 -21.97 -7.47
CA TRP A 183 -9.51 -22.57 -8.41
C TRP A 183 -9.03 -23.95 -7.95
N ARG A 184 -8.63 -24.07 -6.67
CA ARG A 184 -8.18 -25.35 -6.10
C ARG A 184 -9.29 -26.39 -6.09
N ARG A 185 -10.54 -25.97 -5.87
CA ARG A 185 -11.68 -26.88 -5.76
C ARG A 185 -12.26 -27.29 -7.12
N LEU A 186 -12.18 -26.43 -8.13
CA LEU A 186 -12.80 -26.65 -9.44
C LEU A 186 -11.80 -27.13 -10.50
N VAL A 187 -10.58 -26.62 -10.50
CA VAL A 187 -9.59 -26.86 -11.57
C VAL A 187 -8.47 -27.78 -11.11
N ALA A 188 -7.88 -27.53 -9.93
CA ALA A 188 -6.72 -28.28 -9.45
C ALA A 188 -7.05 -29.71 -8.97
N ARG A 189 -8.32 -30.13 -8.97
CA ARG A 189 -8.71 -31.53 -8.70
C ARG A 189 -8.17 -32.52 -9.74
N HIS A 190 -7.84 -32.05 -10.95
CA HIS A 190 -7.38 -32.88 -12.07
C HIS A 190 -5.89 -32.71 -12.42
N SER A 191 -5.15 -31.83 -11.74
CA SER A 191 -3.75 -31.56 -12.05
C SER A 191 -2.88 -31.75 -10.81
N ASN A 192 -1.92 -32.67 -10.88
CA ASN A 192 -0.96 -32.97 -9.81
C ASN A 192 0.09 -31.83 -9.61
N SER A 193 -0.07 -30.71 -10.31
CA SER A 193 0.77 -29.52 -10.19
C SER A 193 0.31 -28.66 -9.01
N GLN A 194 0.65 -29.08 -7.78
CA GLN A 194 0.44 -28.24 -6.59
C GLN A 194 1.29 -26.96 -6.60
N ASN A 195 2.41 -26.98 -7.33
CA ASN A 195 3.23 -25.81 -7.59
C ASN A 195 2.80 -25.21 -8.92
N GLY A 196 1.87 -24.26 -8.87
CA GLY A 196 1.59 -23.40 -10.01
C GLY A 196 2.91 -22.92 -10.60
N GLY A 197 3.17 -23.27 -11.85
CA GLY A 197 4.43 -22.96 -12.52
C GLY A 197 4.76 -21.47 -12.52
N TRP A 198 5.91 -21.09 -13.06
CA TRP A 198 6.36 -19.70 -13.17
C TRP A 198 5.26 -18.74 -13.69
N LEU A 199 4.40 -19.21 -14.60
CA LEU A 199 3.22 -18.48 -15.10
C LEU A 199 2.24 -18.05 -14.00
N VAL A 200 1.91 -18.93 -13.05
CA VAL A 200 0.99 -18.61 -11.94
C VAL A 200 1.59 -17.53 -11.04
N ARG A 201 2.90 -17.56 -10.83
CA ARG A 201 3.61 -16.53 -10.07
C ARG A 201 3.58 -15.19 -10.80
N ILE A 202 3.84 -15.16 -12.11
CA ILE A 202 3.75 -13.94 -12.92
C ILE A 202 2.34 -13.36 -12.89
N ILE A 203 1.32 -14.19 -13.12
CA ILE A 203 -0.09 -13.76 -13.04
C ILE A 203 -0.39 -13.18 -11.66
N GLY A 204 0.11 -13.81 -10.60
CA GLY A 204 -0.01 -13.30 -9.24
C GLY A 204 0.63 -11.93 -9.04
N HIS A 205 1.86 -11.72 -9.54
CA HIS A 205 2.52 -10.41 -9.48
C HIS A 205 1.75 -9.33 -10.25
N LEU A 206 1.29 -9.65 -11.46
CA LEU A 206 0.48 -8.74 -12.27
C LEU A 206 -0.84 -8.39 -11.58
N TRP A 207 -1.47 -9.37 -10.94
CA TRP A 207 -2.68 -9.16 -10.13
C TRP A 207 -2.42 -8.20 -8.97
N VAL A 208 -1.34 -8.39 -8.20
CA VAL A 208 -0.99 -7.50 -7.08
C VAL A 208 -0.73 -6.08 -7.57
N ILE A 209 0.07 -5.92 -8.63
CA ILE A 209 0.36 -4.59 -9.22
C ILE A 209 -0.93 -3.93 -9.69
N PHE A 210 -1.77 -4.67 -10.42
CA PHE A 210 -3.05 -4.16 -10.90
C PHE A 210 -3.96 -3.73 -9.75
N TYR A 211 -4.13 -4.58 -8.74
CA TYR A 211 -5.00 -4.28 -7.60
C TYR A 211 -4.51 -3.08 -6.81
N LEU A 212 -3.20 -2.99 -6.55
CA LEU A 212 -2.61 -1.81 -5.92
C LEU A 212 -2.82 -0.57 -6.80
N ALA A 213 -2.64 -0.65 -8.12
CA ALA A 213 -2.85 0.48 -9.02
C ALA A 213 -4.30 0.96 -9.04
N LEU A 214 -5.26 0.06 -8.80
CA LEU A 214 -6.64 0.43 -8.54
C LEU A 214 -6.75 1.16 -7.20
N VAL A 215 -6.34 0.59 -6.07
CA VAL A 215 -6.71 1.18 -4.76
C VAL A 215 -5.86 2.39 -4.34
N THR A 216 -4.65 2.52 -4.87
CA THR A 216 -3.68 3.57 -4.46
C THR A 216 -4.19 5.00 -4.57
N PRO A 217 -4.83 5.40 -5.68
CA PRO A 217 -5.35 6.76 -5.84
C PRO A 217 -6.33 7.19 -4.75
N ILE A 218 -7.04 6.25 -4.10
CA ILE A 218 -8.03 6.54 -3.05
C ILE A 218 -7.38 7.25 -1.85
N PHE A 219 -6.16 6.88 -1.47
CA PHE A 219 -5.43 7.54 -0.39
C PHE A 219 -4.41 8.55 -0.91
N ASN A 220 -3.81 8.31 -2.08
CA ASN A 220 -2.71 9.15 -2.56
C ASN A 220 -3.19 10.46 -3.20
N TYR A 221 -4.30 10.47 -3.97
CA TYR A 221 -4.76 11.70 -4.62
C TYR A 221 -5.20 12.79 -3.63
N PRO A 222 -5.90 12.48 -2.52
CA PRO A 222 -6.15 13.47 -1.47
C PRO A 222 -4.87 14.12 -0.93
N LEU A 223 -3.80 13.35 -0.73
CA LEU A 223 -2.49 13.87 -0.30
C LEU A 223 -1.86 14.80 -1.33
N GLN A 224 -1.95 14.47 -2.62
CA GLN A 224 -1.43 15.31 -3.71
C GLN A 224 -2.22 16.63 -3.88
N ARG A 225 -3.44 16.73 -3.31
CA ARG A 225 -4.26 17.94 -3.33
C ARG A 225 -4.01 18.89 -2.15
N ILE A 226 -3.12 18.53 -1.21
CA ILE A 226 -2.75 19.40 -0.10
C ILE A 226 -1.97 20.61 -0.64
N GLU A 227 -2.42 21.81 -0.31
CA GLU A 227 -1.77 23.05 -0.73
C GLU A 227 -0.32 23.10 -0.23
N GLY A 228 0.61 23.41 -1.13
CA GLY A 228 2.04 23.51 -0.79
C GLY A 228 2.73 22.18 -0.52
N ASN A 229 2.12 21.03 -0.84
CA ASN A 229 2.76 19.72 -0.67
C ASN A 229 4.05 19.63 -1.52
N PRO A 230 5.23 19.44 -0.89
CA PRO A 230 6.51 19.37 -1.60
C PRO A 230 6.82 17.99 -2.20
N THR A 231 5.99 16.96 -1.95
CA THR A 231 6.24 15.55 -2.36
C THR A 231 5.85 15.25 -3.81
N TYR A 232 6.30 16.09 -4.75
CA TYR A 232 6.29 15.79 -6.18
C TYR A 232 7.37 14.76 -6.51
N LEU A 233 7.13 13.49 -6.23
CA LEU A 233 8.06 12.38 -6.53
C LEU A 233 8.02 11.92 -8.02
N VAL A 234 7.69 12.87 -8.89
CA VAL A 234 7.94 13.06 -10.35
C VAL A 234 7.10 12.28 -11.40
N PRO A 235 6.75 12.92 -12.56
CA PRO A 235 7.68 13.52 -13.55
C PRO A 235 7.33 14.95 -14.05
N TRP A 236 8.19 15.98 -14.08
CA TRP A 236 9.66 16.05 -14.09
C TRP A 236 10.24 17.29 -13.38
N SER A 237 11.39 17.11 -12.70
CA SER A 237 12.56 18.01 -12.79
C SER A 237 13.81 17.21 -12.43
N LEU A 238 14.68 17.00 -13.41
CA LEU A 238 16.11 16.77 -13.17
C LEU A 238 16.97 17.80 -13.93
N VAL A 239 16.27 18.77 -14.53
CA VAL A 239 16.56 19.26 -15.85
C VAL A 239 15.68 20.52 -16.04
N ARG A 240 16.05 21.71 -15.56
CA ARG A 240 16.71 22.69 -16.43
C ARG A 240 17.85 22.13 -17.25
N SER A 241 18.64 21.21 -16.69
CA SER A 241 19.51 20.20 -17.35
C SER A 241 20.72 20.73 -18.04
N LEU A 242 20.51 21.76 -18.85
CA LEU A 242 21.44 22.36 -19.77
C LEU A 242 21.07 23.83 -20.07
N PHE A 243 19.94 24.38 -19.57
CA PHE A 243 19.56 25.81 -19.71
C PHE A 243 18.72 26.31 -18.52
#